data_AF-A0A849RHM8-F1
#
_entry.id   AF-A0A849RHM8-F1
#
_cell.length_a   1.000
_cell.length_b   1.000
_cell.length_c   1.000
_cell.angle_alpha   90.00
_cell.angle_beta   90.00
_cell.angle_gamma   90.00
#
_symmetry.space_group_name_H-M   'P 1'
#
loop_
_entity.id
_entity.type
_entity.pdbx_description
1 polymer ?
#
loop_
_entity_poly.entity_id
_entity_poly.type
_entity_poly.pdbx_seq_one_letter_code
_entity_poly.pdbx_strand_id
1 'polypeptide(L)'
;MLKRVQPSLPDHTGNVPAMPLLIAIACACLAGLYPLSVSADPDRPGKQSDVFRQFTQHIQRQIELDKTAFAQASGCTNWFYHQEKQPSAPPIAQPIRMDLVLQPPSKEECLRIYPRGLESVRQDFHRTQTSLSVSLTFYEYALVGDRNDDGRYSREELQDIFPALALTFDPSRSPGAQAASLAGRFDDWYRLRNLEHLMTGMAQLYEKGYRVSPADRAELDRVTK
;
A
#
# COMPACT_ATOMS: atom_id res chain seq x y z
N MET A 1 -13.88 25.03 -60.07
CA MET A 1 -13.69 23.71 -59.42
C MET A 1 -12.41 23.09 -59.95
N LEU A 2 -11.58 22.62 -59.02
CA LEU A 2 -10.28 21.93 -59.06
C LEU A 2 -9.32 22.04 -60.28
N LYS A 3 -8.05 22.30 -59.92
CA LYS A 3 -6.84 22.50 -60.72
C LYS A 3 -5.73 21.57 -60.16
N ARG A 4 -4.96 20.92 -61.05
CA ARG A 4 -3.56 20.42 -60.97
C ARG A 4 -3.41 19.01 -61.54
N VAL A 5 -2.69 18.81 -62.64
CA VAL A 5 -1.22 18.91 -62.90
C VAL A 5 -0.50 17.58 -62.59
N GLN A 6 -0.19 16.89 -63.69
CA GLN A 6 0.93 16.01 -64.08
C GLN A 6 1.82 15.30 -63.04
N PRO A 7 2.20 14.02 -63.30
CA PRO A 7 3.19 13.28 -62.53
C PRO A 7 4.64 13.52 -63.04
N SER A 8 5.59 13.59 -62.11
CA SER A 8 7.03 13.75 -62.37
C SER A 8 7.85 12.52 -61.94
N LEU A 9 8.96 12.32 -62.68
CA LEU A 9 9.91 11.20 -62.75
C LEU A 9 10.48 10.61 -61.43
N PRO A 10 11.07 9.40 -61.50
CA PRO A 10 12.03 8.87 -60.53
C PRO A 10 13.49 9.11 -60.98
N ASP A 11 14.38 9.39 -60.03
CA ASP A 11 15.75 8.85 -59.96
C ASP A 11 16.47 9.39 -58.71
N HIS A 12 17.17 8.52 -57.98
CA HIS A 12 18.58 8.72 -57.62
C HIS A 12 19.12 7.49 -56.88
N THR A 13 20.21 7.00 -57.48
CA THR A 13 21.07 5.86 -57.18
C THR A 13 22.27 6.26 -56.29
N GLY A 14 22.86 5.26 -55.61
CA GLY A 14 24.23 5.26 -55.04
C GLY A 14 24.32 5.64 -53.56
N ASN A 15 25.14 5.03 -52.68
CA ASN A 15 26.26 4.12 -52.87
C ASN A 15 26.64 3.44 -51.53
N VAL A 16 27.22 2.23 -51.59
CA VAL A 16 27.69 1.36 -50.48
C VAL A 16 29.16 1.68 -50.12
N PRO A 17 29.64 1.35 -48.90
CA PRO A 17 30.70 0.32 -48.79
C PRO A 17 30.45 -0.63 -47.59
N ALA A 18 30.39 -1.96 -47.74
CA ALA A 18 31.50 -2.90 -47.93
C ALA A 18 32.48 -2.94 -46.74
N MET A 19 32.20 -3.82 -45.76
CA MET A 19 33.19 -4.25 -44.76
C MET A 19 33.81 -5.59 -45.18
N PRO A 20 35.13 -5.76 -45.09
CA PRO A 20 35.82 -6.96 -45.55
C PRO A 20 35.80 -8.06 -44.49
N LEU A 21 35.57 -9.28 -44.98
CA LEU A 21 35.89 -10.54 -44.34
C LEU A 21 37.39 -10.81 -44.55
N LEU A 22 38.18 -10.97 -43.48
CA LEU A 22 39.48 -11.65 -43.55
C LEU A 22 39.62 -12.63 -42.38
N ILE A 23 39.89 -13.86 -42.79
CA ILE A 23 40.14 -15.08 -42.03
C ILE A 23 41.62 -15.09 -41.63
N ALA A 24 41.96 -15.59 -40.42
CA ALA A 24 42.92 -16.70 -40.23
C ALA A 24 43.50 -16.86 -38.81
N ILE A 25 43.24 -18.06 -38.27
CA ILE A 25 44.18 -19.01 -37.66
C ILE A 25 44.44 -18.95 -36.14
N ALA A 26 44.34 -20.16 -35.59
CA ALA A 26 44.40 -20.62 -34.22
C ALA A 26 45.73 -20.41 -33.49
N CYS A 27 45.65 -20.36 -32.17
CA CYS A 27 46.69 -20.88 -31.30
C CYS A 27 46.04 -21.63 -30.13
N ALA A 28 46.25 -22.94 -30.09
CA ALA A 28 45.84 -23.83 -29.01
C ALA A 28 46.95 -23.93 -27.95
N CYS A 29 46.51 -24.28 -26.74
CA CYS A 29 47.28 -24.73 -25.58
C CYS A 29 47.99 -23.66 -24.74
N LEU A 30 47.50 -23.45 -23.53
CA LEU A 30 48.21 -23.87 -22.32
C LEU A 30 47.23 -24.01 -21.15
N ALA A 31 47.21 -25.22 -20.59
CA ALA A 31 46.53 -25.55 -19.35
C ALA A 31 47.12 -24.71 -18.20
N GLY A 32 46.27 -23.90 -17.58
CA GLY A 32 46.53 -23.27 -16.30
C GLY A 32 45.39 -23.64 -15.37
N LEU A 33 45.61 -24.68 -14.57
CA LEU A 33 44.75 -25.08 -13.45
C LEU A 33 44.64 -23.91 -12.46
N TYR A 34 43.57 -23.14 -12.57
CA TYR A 34 43.05 -22.35 -11.46
C TYR A 34 41.71 -22.97 -11.08
N PRO A 35 41.55 -23.53 -9.87
CA PRO A 35 40.21 -23.75 -9.37
C PRO A 35 39.58 -22.36 -9.28
N LEU A 36 38.61 -22.08 -10.15
CA LEU A 36 37.55 -21.14 -9.81
C LEU A 36 36.83 -21.78 -8.63
N SER A 37 37.38 -21.54 -7.45
CA SER A 37 36.65 -21.61 -6.20
C SER A 37 35.50 -20.64 -6.36
N VAL A 38 34.37 -21.13 -6.87
CA VAL A 38 33.08 -20.59 -6.50
C VAL A 38 33.05 -20.73 -4.99
N SER A 39 33.52 -19.69 -4.31
CA SER A 39 33.08 -19.42 -2.95
C SER A 39 31.58 -19.28 -3.10
N ALA A 40 30.87 -20.35 -2.78
CA ALA A 40 29.48 -20.25 -2.37
C ALA A 40 29.49 -19.21 -1.26
N ASP A 41 29.08 -17.99 -1.58
CA ASP A 41 28.84 -16.91 -0.63
C ASP A 41 27.70 -17.41 0.26
N PRO A 42 27.96 -17.85 1.50
CA PRO A 42 26.90 -18.26 2.38
C PRO A 42 26.26 -16.96 2.88
N ASP A 43 25.01 -16.72 2.50
CA ASP A 43 24.18 -15.64 3.04
C ASP A 43 24.83 -14.25 3.06
N ARG A 44 24.82 -13.58 1.90
CA ARG A 44 24.51 -12.15 1.96
C ARG A 44 23.05 -12.02 2.40
N PRO A 45 22.71 -11.31 3.50
CA PRO A 45 21.34 -11.01 3.87
C PRO A 45 20.77 -9.96 2.92
N GLY A 46 20.61 -10.34 1.65
CA GLY A 46 19.83 -9.61 0.67
C GLY A 46 18.37 -9.80 1.04
N LYS A 47 17.74 -8.75 1.59
CA LYS A 47 16.29 -8.55 1.79
C LYS A 47 15.44 -9.75 1.36
N GLN A 48 15.39 -10.84 2.14
CA GLN A 48 14.33 -11.83 1.95
C GLN A 48 13.03 -11.10 2.23
N SER A 49 12.20 -10.90 1.19
CA SER A 49 10.91 -10.24 1.34
C SER A 49 9.99 -11.19 2.11
N ASP A 50 9.95 -11.01 3.41
CA ASP A 50 9.08 -11.79 4.28
C ASP A 50 7.62 -11.35 4.09
N VAL A 51 6.68 -12.29 4.27
CA VAL A 51 5.26 -12.10 3.98
C VAL A 51 4.68 -11.02 4.90
N PHE A 52 4.94 -11.15 6.20
CA PHE A 52 4.48 -10.20 7.23
C PHE A 52 4.85 -8.78 6.86
N ARG A 53 6.15 -8.53 6.65
CA ARG A 53 6.65 -7.18 6.36
C ARG A 53 6.03 -6.56 5.11
N GLN A 54 5.91 -7.31 4.02
CA GLN A 54 5.31 -6.77 2.79
C GLN A 54 3.84 -6.43 2.98
N PHE A 55 3.12 -7.30 3.69
CA PHE A 55 1.69 -7.13 3.94
C PHE A 55 1.42 -5.96 4.89
N THR A 56 2.11 -5.90 6.04
CA THR A 56 1.98 -4.80 7.01
C THR A 56 2.38 -3.46 6.42
N GLN A 57 3.47 -3.39 5.63
CA GLN A 57 3.87 -2.17 4.91
C GLN A 57 2.85 -1.73 3.86
N HIS A 58 2.12 -2.65 3.25
CA HIS A 58 1.04 -2.31 2.33
C HIS A 58 -0.11 -1.62 3.08
N ILE A 59 -0.55 -2.18 4.21
CA ILE A 59 -1.62 -1.60 5.02
C ILE A 59 -1.19 -0.25 5.62
N GLN A 60 0.03 -0.15 6.17
CA GLN A 60 0.56 1.11 6.74
C GLN A 60 0.53 2.25 5.71
N ARG A 61 0.90 1.99 4.45
CA ARG A 61 0.79 3.00 3.39
C ARG A 61 -0.64 3.49 3.21
N GLN A 62 -1.63 2.59 3.25
CA GLN A 62 -3.03 2.97 3.17
C GLN A 62 -3.49 3.75 4.41
N ILE A 63 -3.01 3.40 5.61
CA ILE A 63 -3.30 4.14 6.84
C ILE A 63 -2.84 5.60 6.73
N GLU A 64 -1.64 5.85 6.21
CA GLU A 64 -1.14 7.22 6.05
C GLU A 64 -1.96 8.04 5.03
N LEU A 65 -2.43 7.40 3.96
CA LEU A 65 -3.36 8.02 3.01
C LEU A 65 -4.71 8.35 3.69
N ASP A 66 -5.23 7.42 4.47
CA ASP A 66 -6.51 7.56 5.16
C ASP A 66 -6.46 8.60 6.27
N LYS A 67 -5.36 8.67 7.02
CA LYS A 67 -5.11 9.74 8.00
C LYS A 67 -5.13 11.11 7.35
N THR A 68 -4.44 11.25 6.22
CA THR A 68 -4.37 12.51 5.48
C THR A 68 -5.77 12.93 5.01
N ALA A 69 -6.51 12.01 4.41
CA ALA A 69 -7.88 12.25 3.95
C ALA A 69 -8.83 12.60 5.11
N PHE A 70 -8.75 11.85 6.21
CA PHE A 70 -9.56 12.08 7.41
C PHE A 70 -9.24 13.44 8.05
N ALA A 71 -7.97 13.79 8.20
CA ALA A 71 -7.56 15.08 8.77
C ALA A 71 -8.05 16.25 7.92
N GLN A 72 -8.00 16.13 6.60
CA GLN A 72 -8.52 17.14 5.68
C GLN A 72 -10.04 17.30 5.79
N ALA A 73 -10.80 16.20 5.77
CA ALA A 73 -12.25 16.23 5.95
C ALA A 73 -12.66 16.77 7.33
N SER A 74 -11.96 16.36 8.39
CA SER A 74 -12.16 16.83 9.77
C SER A 74 -11.86 18.33 9.91
N GLY A 75 -10.72 18.79 9.38
CA GLY A 75 -10.34 20.19 9.39
C GLY A 75 -11.35 21.08 8.66
N CYS A 76 -11.78 20.68 7.47
CA CYS A 76 -12.78 21.42 6.71
C CYS A 76 -14.18 21.36 7.34
N THR A 77 -14.56 20.24 7.95
CA THR A 77 -15.80 20.13 8.73
C THR A 77 -15.83 21.16 9.85
N ASN A 78 -14.75 21.25 10.64
CA ASN A 78 -14.61 22.23 11.70
C ASN A 78 -14.68 23.66 11.16
N TRP A 79 -14.01 23.94 10.04
CA TRP A 79 -14.08 25.26 9.40
C TRP A 79 -15.50 25.64 9.00
N PHE A 80 -16.25 24.76 8.31
CA PHE A 80 -17.63 25.04 7.91
C PHE A 80 -18.55 25.24 9.13
N TYR A 81 -18.37 24.48 10.21
CA TYR A 81 -19.11 24.71 11.45
C TYR A 81 -18.81 26.06 12.10
N HIS A 82 -17.56 26.53 12.05
CA HIS A 82 -17.20 27.86 12.53
C HIS A 82 -17.80 28.98 11.65
N GLN A 83 -18.10 28.73 10.37
CA GLN A 83 -18.80 29.68 9.51
C GLN A 83 -20.32 29.70 9.76
N GLU A 84 -20.95 28.55 10.00
CA GLU A 84 -22.40 28.48 10.32
C GLU A 84 -22.73 29.12 11.66
N LYS A 85 -21.77 29.14 12.59
CA LYS A 85 -21.85 29.98 13.79
C LYS A 85 -21.68 31.45 13.41
N GLN A 86 -22.77 32.10 12.99
CA GLN A 86 -22.93 33.53 13.29
C GLN A 86 -22.64 33.74 14.78
N PRO A 87 -22.05 34.88 15.20
CA PRO A 87 -21.72 35.15 16.60
C PRO A 87 -23.02 35.27 17.41
N SER A 88 -23.55 34.12 17.80
CA SER A 88 -24.54 33.95 18.85
C SER A 88 -23.76 33.63 20.11
N ALA A 89 -24.11 34.31 21.21
CA ALA A 89 -23.39 34.33 22.49
C ALA A 89 -22.78 32.96 22.88
N PRO A 90 -21.55 32.94 23.43
CA PRO A 90 -20.78 31.71 23.58
C PRO A 90 -21.46 30.75 24.57
N PRO A 91 -21.77 29.50 24.18
CA PRO A 91 -22.13 28.48 25.15
C PRO A 91 -20.87 27.98 25.85
N ILE A 92 -20.97 27.84 27.17
CA ILE A 92 -19.98 27.20 28.04
C ILE A 92 -20.01 25.71 27.73
N ALA A 93 -19.21 25.26 26.77
CA ALA A 93 -19.02 23.84 26.46
C ALA A 93 -17.52 23.51 26.50
N GLN A 94 -17.20 22.44 27.23
CA GLN A 94 -15.81 21.97 27.35
C GLN A 94 -15.32 21.43 26.00
N PRO A 95 -14.12 21.83 25.54
CA PRO A 95 -13.59 21.38 24.27
C PRO A 95 -13.15 19.92 24.35
N ILE A 96 -13.70 19.07 23.49
CA ILE A 96 -13.08 17.78 23.14
C ILE A 96 -11.91 18.12 22.21
N ARG A 97 -10.69 18.10 22.73
CA ARG A 97 -9.47 18.34 21.94
C ARG A 97 -9.10 17.05 21.20
N MET A 98 -9.27 17.06 19.88
CA MET A 98 -8.55 16.16 18.98
C MET A 98 -7.34 16.91 18.44
N ASP A 99 -6.16 16.64 18.99
CA ASP A 99 -4.89 17.16 18.45
C ASP A 99 -4.52 16.34 17.21
N LEU A 100 -5.12 16.68 16.06
CA LEU A 100 -4.62 16.25 14.76
C LEU A 100 -3.39 17.12 14.44
N VAL A 101 -2.22 16.50 14.38
CA VAL A 101 -0.92 17.15 14.07
C VAL A 101 -0.82 17.42 12.56
N LEU A 102 -1.76 18.17 12.01
CA LEU A 102 -1.70 18.70 10.66
C LEU A 102 -2.17 20.16 10.71
N GLN A 103 -1.49 21.04 9.96
CA GLN A 103 -1.91 22.43 9.86
C GLN A 103 -3.39 22.45 9.41
N PRO A 104 -4.27 23.20 10.10
CA PRO A 104 -5.67 23.25 9.73
C PRO A 104 -5.79 23.79 8.30
N PRO A 105 -6.63 23.16 7.44
CA PRO A 105 -6.74 23.54 6.05
C PRO A 105 -7.21 24.99 5.92
N SER A 106 -6.70 25.70 4.90
CA SER A 106 -7.10 27.09 4.68
C SER A 106 -8.54 27.19 4.19
N LYS A 107 -9.13 28.39 4.31
CA LYS A 107 -10.46 28.68 3.76
C LYS A 107 -10.53 28.35 2.28
N GLU A 108 -9.56 28.82 1.51
CA GLU A 108 -9.48 28.65 0.06
C GLU A 108 -9.36 27.16 -0.30
N GLU A 109 -8.64 26.39 0.52
CA GLU A 109 -8.51 24.95 0.36
C GLU A 109 -9.84 24.23 0.60
N CYS A 110 -10.54 24.51 1.70
CA CYS A 110 -11.81 23.86 2.00
C CYS A 110 -12.91 24.19 0.99
N LEU A 111 -12.98 25.44 0.53
CA LEU A 111 -13.93 25.85 -0.51
C LEU A 111 -13.61 25.22 -1.87
N ARG A 112 -12.32 25.01 -2.18
CA ARG A 112 -11.89 24.34 -3.41
C ARG A 112 -12.21 22.84 -3.41
N ILE A 113 -12.01 22.17 -2.27
CA ILE A 113 -12.23 20.71 -2.15
C ILE A 113 -13.71 20.38 -1.98
N TYR A 114 -14.45 21.21 -1.22
CA TYR A 114 -15.86 21.00 -0.91
C TYR A 114 -16.71 22.17 -1.43
N PRO A 115 -16.81 22.37 -2.76
CA PRO A 115 -17.57 23.47 -3.35
C PRO A 115 -19.08 23.36 -3.08
N ARG A 116 -19.56 22.16 -2.70
CA ARG A 116 -20.95 21.89 -2.33
C ARG A 116 -21.25 22.18 -0.85
N GLY A 117 -20.28 22.68 -0.09
CA GLY A 117 -20.48 23.14 1.27
C GLY A 117 -20.52 22.03 2.33
N LEU A 118 -21.08 22.37 3.50
CA LEU A 118 -21.00 21.58 4.73
C LEU A 118 -21.50 20.14 4.59
N GLU A 119 -22.59 19.91 3.85
CA GLU A 119 -23.14 18.57 3.73
C GLU A 119 -22.19 17.62 2.98
N SER A 120 -21.49 18.13 1.97
CA SER A 120 -20.51 17.34 1.23
C SER A 120 -19.29 16.97 2.08
N VAL A 121 -18.83 17.87 2.95
CA VAL A 121 -17.71 17.57 3.86
C VAL A 121 -18.14 16.64 5.00
N ARG A 122 -19.38 16.70 5.48
CA ARG A 122 -19.91 15.73 6.46
C ARG A 122 -19.93 14.31 5.90
N GLN A 123 -20.41 14.15 4.67
CA GLN A 123 -20.41 12.85 4.00
C GLN A 123 -18.99 12.31 3.85
N ASP A 124 -18.03 13.16 3.46
CA ASP A 124 -16.65 12.74 3.30
C ASP A 124 -15.95 12.50 4.64
N PHE A 125 -16.29 13.24 5.69
CA PHE A 125 -15.84 12.99 7.06
C PHE A 125 -16.25 11.60 7.54
N HIS A 126 -17.53 11.24 7.39
CA HIS A 126 -18.00 9.89 7.74
C HIS A 126 -17.30 8.82 6.90
N ARG A 127 -17.19 9.03 5.58
CA ARG A 127 -16.52 8.09 4.68
C ARG A 127 -15.05 7.89 5.06
N THR A 128 -14.28 8.96 5.26
CA THR A 128 -12.86 8.90 5.60
C THR A 128 -12.64 8.30 6.99
N GLN A 129 -13.51 8.60 7.95
CA GLN A 129 -13.51 7.93 9.26
C GLN A 129 -13.70 6.41 9.12
N THR A 130 -14.70 5.95 8.36
CA THR A 130 -14.92 4.51 8.13
C THR A 130 -13.72 3.87 7.44
N SER A 131 -13.11 4.58 6.48
CA SER A 131 -11.92 4.08 5.75
C SER A 131 -10.75 3.84 6.69
N LEU A 132 -10.41 4.87 7.48
CA LEU A 132 -9.32 4.80 8.46
C LEU A 132 -9.57 3.69 9.49
N SER A 133 -10.81 3.55 9.95
CA SER A 133 -11.19 2.45 10.86
C SER A 133 -10.93 1.09 10.23
N VAL A 134 -11.33 0.87 8.98
CA VAL A 134 -11.09 -0.41 8.27
C VAL A 134 -9.59 -0.68 8.16
N SER A 135 -8.79 0.31 7.75
CA SER A 135 -7.34 0.13 7.62
C SER A 135 -6.66 -0.20 8.94
N LEU A 136 -7.04 0.48 10.03
CA LEU A 136 -6.50 0.20 11.36
C LEU A 136 -6.90 -1.19 11.87
N THR A 137 -8.16 -1.59 11.70
CA THR A 137 -8.61 -2.94 12.10
C THR A 137 -7.93 -4.04 11.29
N PHE A 138 -7.66 -3.81 10.00
CA PHE A 138 -6.93 -4.78 9.19
C PHE A 138 -5.46 -4.86 9.59
N TYR A 139 -4.88 -3.73 10.00
CA TYR A 139 -3.53 -3.70 10.53
C TYR A 139 -3.42 -4.47 11.84
N GLU A 140 -4.37 -4.29 12.76
CA GLU A 140 -4.51 -5.10 13.97
C GLU A 140 -4.60 -6.60 13.62
N TYR A 141 -5.43 -6.97 12.64
CA TYR A 141 -5.52 -8.34 12.16
C TYR A 141 -4.15 -8.89 11.69
N ALA A 142 -3.39 -8.09 10.93
CA ALA A 142 -2.08 -8.49 10.45
C ALA A 142 -1.08 -8.69 11.59
N LEU A 143 -1.10 -7.81 12.60
CA LEU A 143 -0.26 -7.92 13.79
C LEU A 143 -0.63 -9.15 14.63
N VAL A 144 -1.92 -9.33 14.93
CA VAL A 144 -2.43 -10.48 15.68
C VAL A 144 -2.07 -11.81 15.02
N GLY A 145 -1.97 -11.85 13.69
CA GLY A 145 -1.54 -13.05 12.97
C GLY A 145 -0.09 -13.47 13.23
N ASP A 146 0.77 -12.56 13.71
CA ASP A 146 2.14 -12.84 14.17
C ASP A 146 2.06 -13.22 15.65
N ARG A 147 1.73 -14.48 15.90
CA ARG A 147 1.28 -14.99 17.21
C ARG A 147 2.34 -14.83 18.29
N ASN A 148 3.61 -14.88 17.90
CA ASN A 148 4.76 -14.86 18.79
C ASN A 148 5.51 -13.52 18.77
N ASP A 149 4.96 -12.50 18.10
CA ASP A 149 5.51 -11.14 17.96
C ASP A 149 6.95 -11.12 17.40
N ASP A 150 7.32 -12.09 16.54
CA ASP A 150 8.69 -12.18 15.99
C ASP A 150 8.92 -11.37 14.70
N GLY A 151 7.86 -10.72 14.22
CA GLY A 151 7.84 -9.87 13.04
C GLY A 151 7.86 -10.64 11.72
N ARG A 152 7.44 -11.92 11.75
CA ARG A 152 7.34 -12.80 10.58
C ARG A 152 6.12 -13.71 10.70
N TYR A 153 5.67 -14.25 9.57
CA TYR A 153 4.69 -15.33 9.61
C TYR A 153 5.38 -16.67 9.37
N SER A 154 5.26 -17.56 10.35
CA SER A 154 5.52 -18.99 10.21
C SER A 154 4.55 -19.65 9.23
N ARG A 155 4.85 -20.89 8.83
CA ARG A 155 3.95 -21.65 7.95
C ARG A 155 2.61 -21.89 8.63
N GLU A 156 2.62 -22.20 9.91
CA GLU A 156 1.46 -22.50 10.74
C GLU A 156 0.56 -21.26 10.84
N GLU A 157 1.14 -20.07 11.04
CA GLU A 157 0.39 -18.81 11.05
C GLU A 157 -0.22 -18.51 9.69
N LEU A 158 0.52 -18.71 8.59
CA LEU A 158 -0.04 -18.54 7.25
C LEU A 158 -1.19 -19.51 6.95
N GLN A 159 -1.12 -20.75 7.46
CA GLN A 159 -2.21 -21.73 7.37
C GLN A 159 -3.47 -21.29 8.13
N ASP A 160 -3.33 -20.46 9.16
CA ASP A 160 -4.44 -19.93 9.93
C ASP A 160 -4.99 -18.63 9.37
N ILE A 161 -4.10 -17.71 8.98
CA ILE A 161 -4.41 -16.37 8.46
C ILE A 161 -5.16 -16.45 7.12
N PHE A 162 -4.66 -17.26 6.17
CA PHE A 162 -5.25 -17.31 4.82
C PHE A 162 -6.73 -17.71 4.85
N PRO A 163 -7.12 -18.84 5.48
CA PRO A 163 -8.53 -19.20 5.59
C PRO A 163 -9.38 -18.20 6.37
N ALA A 164 -8.82 -17.56 7.41
CA ALA A 164 -9.51 -16.51 8.16
C ALA A 164 -9.83 -15.28 7.31
N LEU A 165 -9.04 -15.02 6.27
CA LEU A 165 -9.33 -14.03 5.24
C LEU A 165 -10.07 -14.60 4.02
N ALA A 166 -10.64 -15.80 4.12
CA ALA A 166 -11.29 -16.52 3.01
C ALA A 166 -10.40 -16.62 1.76
N LEU A 167 -9.12 -16.91 1.99
CA LEU A 167 -8.11 -17.26 0.99
C LEU A 167 -7.67 -18.71 1.16
N THR A 168 -7.08 -19.29 0.12
CA THR A 168 -6.46 -20.62 0.18
C THR A 168 -4.97 -20.49 0.39
N PHE A 169 -4.43 -21.11 1.44
CA PHE A 169 -3.00 -21.21 1.65
C PHE A 169 -2.39 -22.26 0.72
N ASP A 170 -1.39 -21.85 -0.05
CA ASP A 170 -0.59 -22.73 -0.90
C ASP A 170 0.90 -22.58 -0.53
N PRO A 171 1.51 -23.60 0.10
CA PRO A 171 2.89 -23.54 0.55
C PRO A 171 3.91 -23.59 -0.59
N SER A 172 3.49 -23.88 -1.83
CA SER A 172 4.36 -23.86 -3.01
C SER A 172 4.57 -22.45 -3.57
N ARG A 173 3.74 -21.48 -3.14
CA ARG A 173 3.83 -20.09 -3.58
C ARG A 173 5.01 -19.38 -2.92
N SER A 174 5.61 -18.46 -3.69
CA SER A 174 6.65 -17.58 -3.15
C SER A 174 6.09 -16.65 -2.06
N PRO A 175 6.93 -16.21 -1.10
CA PRO A 175 6.51 -15.23 -0.09
C PRO A 175 5.91 -13.94 -0.69
N GLY A 176 6.47 -13.46 -1.80
CA GLY A 176 5.92 -12.30 -2.52
C GLY A 176 4.50 -12.55 -3.06
N ALA A 177 4.23 -13.73 -3.62
CA ALA A 177 2.90 -14.07 -4.11
C ALA A 177 1.88 -14.26 -2.97
N GLN A 178 2.32 -14.80 -1.83
CA GLN A 178 1.50 -14.91 -0.62
C GLN A 178 1.17 -13.52 -0.06
N ALA A 179 2.17 -12.63 0.08
CA ALA A 179 1.96 -11.25 0.51
C ALA A 179 1.03 -10.49 -0.44
N ALA A 180 1.18 -10.65 -1.75
CA ALA A 180 0.30 -10.04 -2.73
C ALA A 180 -1.15 -10.54 -2.62
N SER A 181 -1.36 -11.81 -2.24
CA SER A 181 -2.70 -12.36 -2.03
C SER A 181 -3.37 -11.75 -0.79
N LEU A 182 -2.62 -11.59 0.30
CA LEU A 182 -3.09 -10.92 1.52
C LEU A 182 -3.39 -9.44 1.26
N ALA A 183 -2.49 -8.73 0.57
CA ALA A 183 -2.67 -7.33 0.17
C ALA A 183 -3.89 -7.15 -0.75
N GLY A 184 -4.08 -8.02 -1.75
CA GLY A 184 -5.25 -7.98 -2.62
C GLY A 184 -6.56 -8.17 -1.85
N ARG A 185 -6.56 -9.06 -0.84
CA ARG A 185 -7.73 -9.25 0.03
C ARG A 185 -8.01 -8.03 0.91
N PHE A 186 -6.96 -7.41 1.45
CA PHE A 186 -7.09 -6.12 2.12
C PHE A 186 -7.72 -5.08 1.19
N ASP A 187 -7.20 -4.92 -0.04
CA ASP A 187 -7.72 -3.95 -1.01
C ASP A 187 -9.21 -4.18 -1.34
N ASP A 188 -9.62 -5.44 -1.51
CA ASP A 188 -11.01 -5.80 -1.78
C ASP A 188 -11.95 -5.40 -0.65
N TRP A 189 -11.62 -5.80 0.58
CA TRP A 189 -12.47 -5.53 1.75
C TRP A 189 -12.43 -4.05 2.16
N TYR A 190 -11.28 -3.39 1.95
CA TYR A 190 -11.15 -1.95 2.10
C TYR A 190 -12.10 -1.23 1.15
N ARG A 191 -12.09 -1.54 -0.15
CA ARG A 191 -12.99 -0.92 -1.14
C ARG A 191 -14.46 -1.09 -0.79
N LEU A 192 -14.83 -2.27 -0.30
CA LEU A 192 -16.21 -2.59 0.10
C LEU A 192 -16.59 -2.04 1.48
N ARG A 193 -15.64 -1.46 2.23
CA ARG A 193 -15.80 -1.05 3.65
C ARG A 193 -16.36 -2.20 4.50
N ASN A 194 -15.92 -3.43 4.21
CA ASN A 194 -16.47 -4.63 4.82
C ASN A 194 -15.72 -4.99 6.11
N LEU A 195 -16.24 -4.51 7.25
CA LEU A 195 -15.74 -4.88 8.57
C LEU A 195 -16.25 -6.26 9.03
N GLU A 196 -17.41 -6.71 8.55
CA GLU A 196 -18.04 -7.94 9.02
C GLU A 196 -17.18 -9.18 8.76
N HIS A 197 -16.67 -9.32 7.53
CA HIS A 197 -15.78 -10.43 7.20
C HIS A 197 -14.44 -10.35 7.93
N LEU A 198 -13.93 -9.14 8.15
CA LEU A 198 -12.71 -8.93 8.93
C LEU A 198 -12.90 -9.35 10.38
N MET A 199 -14.01 -8.96 11.01
CA MET A 199 -14.34 -9.34 12.38
C MET A 199 -14.58 -10.86 12.50
N THR A 200 -15.15 -11.48 11.47
CA THR A 200 -15.30 -12.94 11.40
C THR A 200 -13.93 -13.62 11.34
N GLY A 201 -13.01 -13.12 10.51
CA GLY A 201 -11.63 -13.62 10.44
C GLY A 201 -10.87 -13.46 11.76
N MET A 202 -11.02 -12.30 12.42
CA MET A 202 -10.45 -12.05 13.76
C MET A 202 -10.98 -13.06 14.79
N ALA A 203 -12.29 -13.32 14.79
CA ALA A 203 -12.89 -14.30 15.70
C ALA A 203 -12.30 -15.71 15.48
N GLN A 204 -12.10 -16.12 14.23
CA GLN A 204 -11.47 -17.41 13.91
C GLN A 204 -10.02 -17.51 14.40
N LEU A 205 -9.23 -16.44 14.28
CA LEU A 205 -7.89 -16.39 14.87
C LEU A 205 -7.99 -16.47 16.41
N TYR A 206 -8.95 -15.81 17.03
CA TYR A 206 -9.14 -15.89 18.49
C TYR A 206 -9.53 -17.30 18.95
N GLU A 207 -10.33 -18.04 18.20
CA GLU A 207 -10.61 -19.45 18.52
C GLU A 207 -9.36 -20.33 18.49
N LYS A 208 -8.37 -19.98 17.65
CA LYS A 208 -7.08 -20.67 17.54
C LYS A 208 -6.02 -20.19 18.55
N GLY A 209 -6.38 -19.26 19.42
CA GLY A 209 -5.52 -18.77 20.51
C GLY A 209 -4.69 -17.53 20.18
N TYR A 210 -4.83 -16.94 18.99
CA TYR A 210 -4.21 -15.65 18.67
C TYR A 210 -4.87 -14.55 19.49
N ARG A 211 -4.13 -13.56 19.98
CA ARG A 211 -4.67 -12.46 20.79
C ARG A 211 -3.86 -11.21 20.52
N VAL A 212 -4.51 -10.06 20.66
CA VAL A 212 -3.81 -8.77 20.68
C VAL A 212 -2.79 -8.76 21.81
N SER A 213 -1.51 -8.71 21.44
CA SER A 213 -0.39 -8.63 22.37
C SER A 213 -0.14 -7.18 22.84
N PRO A 214 0.65 -6.97 23.90
CA PRO A 214 1.13 -5.64 24.23
C PRO A 214 1.97 -5.00 23.11
N ALA A 215 2.70 -5.80 22.32
CA ALA A 215 3.48 -5.32 21.19
C ALA A 215 2.57 -4.79 20.07
N ASP A 216 1.49 -5.52 19.77
CA ASP A 216 0.47 -5.10 18.80
C ASP A 216 -0.13 -3.74 19.17
N ARG A 217 -0.48 -3.56 20.45
CA ARG A 217 -1.03 -2.29 20.95
C ARG A 217 -0.04 -1.14 20.82
N ALA A 218 1.22 -1.37 21.17
CA ALA A 218 2.25 -0.35 21.02
C ALA A 218 2.46 0.04 19.55
N GLU A 219 2.39 -0.92 18.65
CA GLU A 219 2.53 -0.70 17.21
C GLU A 219 1.30 -0.01 16.61
N LEU A 220 0.08 -0.38 17.04
CA LEU A 220 -1.16 0.31 16.69
C LEU A 220 -1.16 1.75 17.20
N ASP A 221 -0.73 1.99 18.43
CA ASP A 221 -0.59 3.34 19.00
C ASP A 221 0.39 4.18 18.19
N ARG A 222 1.51 3.58 17.76
CA ARG A 222 2.52 4.25 16.92
C ARG A 222 1.97 4.60 15.55
N VAL A 223 1.20 3.70 14.94
CA VAL A 223 0.61 3.89 13.61
C VAL A 223 -0.69 4.70 13.67
N THR A 224 -1.31 4.91 14.83
CA THR A 224 -2.51 5.76 14.95
C THR A 224 -2.16 7.23 15.14
N LYS A 225 -1.05 7.51 15.85
CA LYS A 225 -0.52 8.87 16.08
C LYS A 225 0.03 9.49 14.79
#